data_AF-A0A257X761-F1
#
_entry.id   AF-A0A257X761-F1
#
_cell.length_a   1.000
_cell.length_b   1.000
_cell.length_c   1.000
_cell.angle_alpha   90.00
_cell.angle_beta   90.00
_cell.angle_gamma   90.00
#
_symmetry.space_group_name_H-M   'P 1'
#
loop_
_entity.id
_entity.type
_entity.pdbx_description
1 polymer ?
#
loop_
_entity_poly.entity_id
_entity_poly.type
_entity_poly.pdbx_seq_one_letter_code
_entity_poly.pdbx_strand_id
1 'polypeptide(L)'
;MTTRRVLLSALPLIGVASCGEGGDAYAQAVAATWVLPPASGAAGLPVQALVQAATLAASGHNTQPWRFVSRGRELIIQPDLSRRTPVVDPDDHHLFVSLGCAAETLLLAATGRGWSGEARFLGAAEGVAVNLSPGRQAPDPLCAAIARRASTRADYDPRPVAIPSLRALAASAGPHVALSLITDRPRLDALTALIIDGDDVQVADPAFRRELAAWIRFDAAEALARRDGLFSRSSGSPALPRWLGSRMFDLAFTVKGEADKIARQMANTAGAAVFTGPSDDPAGWVAVGRAFTRFALTATALGLKLAFLNQPVEVWRFQGRGCRIHRRRNVLVSSTG
;
A
#
# COMPACT_ATOMS: atom_id res chain seq x y z
N MET A 1 -5.13 10.57 19.88
CA MET A 1 -4.65 10.38 18.49
C MET A 1 -4.12 8.97 18.39
N THR A 2 -4.68 8.17 17.49
CA THR A 2 -4.41 6.72 17.48
C THR A 2 -3.59 6.36 16.26
N THR A 3 -2.35 5.90 16.46
CA THR A 3 -1.49 5.32 15.42
C THR A 3 -1.46 3.80 15.55
N ARG A 4 -1.02 3.07 14.51
CA ARG A 4 -0.86 1.59 14.57
C ARG A 4 0.00 1.14 15.76
N ARG A 5 1.02 1.93 16.10
CA ARG A 5 1.88 1.72 17.28
C ARG A 5 1.08 1.75 18.59
N VAL A 6 0.15 2.69 18.72
CA VAL A 6 -0.71 2.85 19.91
C VAL A 6 -1.79 1.76 19.99
N LEU A 7 -2.34 1.32 18.85
CA LEU A 7 -3.36 0.25 18.83
C LEU A 7 -2.79 -1.10 19.25
N LEU A 8 -1.61 -1.45 18.73
CA LEU A 8 -1.03 -2.76 18.99
C LEU A 8 -0.23 -2.83 20.30
N SER A 9 0.08 -1.69 20.95
CA SER A 9 0.58 -1.67 22.34
C SER A 9 -0.52 -1.98 23.37
N ALA A 10 -1.80 -1.98 22.96
CA ALA A 10 -2.94 -2.30 23.82
C ALA A 10 -3.37 -3.78 23.74
N LEU A 11 -2.72 -4.61 22.92
CA LEU A 11 -2.89 -6.06 22.94
C LEU A 11 -1.98 -6.65 24.04
N PRO A 12 -2.47 -7.60 24.87
CA PRO A 12 -1.66 -8.18 25.93
C PRO A 12 -0.45 -8.91 25.32
N LEU A 13 0.75 -8.44 25.64
CA LEU A 13 1.99 -9.16 25.40
C LEU A 13 1.95 -10.40 26.30
N ILE A 14 1.63 -11.56 25.72
CA ILE A 14 1.89 -12.85 26.36
C ILE A 14 3.40 -13.01 26.32
N GLY A 15 4.06 -12.76 27.45
CA GLY A 15 5.51 -12.92 27.59
C GLY A 15 5.88 -14.35 27.91
N VAL A 16 6.91 -14.88 27.24
CA VAL A 16 7.86 -15.84 27.82
C VAL A 16 9.22 -15.61 27.15
N ALA A 17 10.26 -15.59 27.96
CA ALA A 17 11.67 -15.45 27.59
C ALA A 17 12.27 -16.78 27.06
N SER A 18 13.13 -16.72 26.05
CA SER A 18 14.17 -17.70 25.71
C SER A 18 15.01 -17.21 24.52
N CYS A 19 16.32 -17.01 24.72
CA CYS A 19 17.29 -16.61 23.71
C CYS A 19 17.27 -17.49 22.44
N GLY A 20 16.47 -17.04 21.46
CA GLY A 20 16.29 -17.55 20.10
C GLY A 20 15.20 -16.75 19.33
N GLU A 21 14.72 -15.66 19.93
CA GLU A 21 13.34 -15.16 19.84
C GLU A 21 12.97 -14.25 18.67
N GLY A 22 13.94 -13.67 17.95
CA GLY A 22 13.63 -12.58 17.01
C GLY A 22 12.74 -13.01 15.84
N GLY A 23 12.92 -14.24 15.33
CA GLY A 23 12.14 -14.79 14.22
C GLY A 23 10.71 -15.16 14.63
N ASP A 24 10.57 -15.82 15.78
CA ASP A 24 9.28 -16.27 16.31
C ASP A 24 8.43 -15.10 16.82
N ALA A 25 9.05 -14.12 17.50
CA ALA A 25 8.35 -12.91 17.93
C ALA A 25 7.88 -12.06 16.75
N TYR A 26 8.68 -11.98 15.67
CA TYR A 26 8.26 -11.28 14.45
C TYR A 26 7.09 -11.99 13.77
N ALA A 27 7.16 -13.31 13.62
CA ALA A 27 6.08 -14.09 13.03
C ALA A 27 4.77 -13.99 13.82
N GLN A 28 4.84 -14.04 15.16
CA GLN A 28 3.69 -13.86 16.04
C GLN A 28 3.11 -12.45 15.95
N ALA A 29 3.94 -11.41 15.95
CA ALA A 29 3.46 -10.03 15.80
C ALA A 29 2.80 -9.78 14.43
N VAL A 30 3.35 -10.38 13.38
CA VAL A 30 2.73 -10.39 12.05
C VAL A 30 1.35 -11.04 12.14
N ALA A 31 1.26 -12.28 12.65
CA ALA A 31 0.00 -13.00 12.80
C ALA A 31 -1.05 -12.19 13.57
N ALA A 32 -0.68 -11.58 14.71
CA ALA A 32 -1.57 -10.75 15.51
C ALA A 32 -2.04 -9.48 14.77
N THR A 33 -1.19 -8.91 13.90
CA THR A 33 -1.54 -7.68 13.17
C THR A 33 -2.57 -7.94 12.07
N TRP A 34 -2.52 -9.10 11.44
CA TRP A 34 -3.44 -9.47 10.34
C TRP A 34 -4.77 -10.05 10.84
N VAL A 35 -4.95 -10.25 12.15
CA VAL A 35 -6.24 -10.60 12.73
C VAL A 35 -7.05 -9.33 12.95
N LEU A 36 -8.15 -9.21 12.21
CA LEU A 36 -9.15 -8.17 12.47
C LEU A 36 -9.88 -8.52 13.78
N PRO A 37 -9.98 -7.59 14.75
CA PRO A 37 -10.69 -7.87 15.99
C PRO A 37 -12.14 -8.26 15.71
N PRO A 38 -12.71 -9.20 16.48
CA PRO A 38 -14.12 -9.53 16.36
C PRO A 38 -14.96 -8.26 16.58
N ALA A 39 -16.17 -8.23 16.01
CA ALA A 39 -17.14 -7.19 16.33
C ALA A 39 -17.45 -7.29 17.83
N SER A 40 -16.91 -6.40 18.65
CA SER A 40 -17.28 -6.32 20.05
C SER A 40 -18.78 -6.03 20.13
N GLY A 41 -19.54 -6.84 20.88
CA GLY A 41 -20.99 -6.67 21.06
C GLY A 41 -21.42 -5.41 21.83
N ALA A 42 -20.58 -4.38 21.87
CA ALA A 42 -20.91 -3.09 22.47
C ALA A 42 -21.85 -2.29 21.56
N ALA A 43 -22.86 -1.65 22.15
CA ALA A 43 -23.82 -0.79 21.46
C ALA A 43 -23.13 0.50 20.96
N GLY A 44 -22.42 0.44 19.83
CA GLY A 44 -21.71 1.60 19.29
C GLY A 44 -20.80 1.28 18.10
N LEU A 45 -20.23 2.33 17.52
CA LEU A 45 -19.27 2.21 16.43
C LEU A 45 -17.99 1.54 16.95
N PRO A 46 -17.53 0.41 16.38
CA PRO A 46 -16.31 -0.28 16.84
C PRO A 46 -15.04 0.42 16.33
N VAL A 47 -14.82 1.67 16.77
CA VAL A 47 -13.77 2.58 16.26
C VAL A 47 -12.40 1.92 16.22
N GLN A 48 -11.96 1.27 17.30
CA GLN A 48 -10.64 0.66 17.37
C GLN A 48 -10.44 -0.44 16.31
N ALA A 49 -11.43 -1.30 16.11
CA ALA A 49 -11.37 -2.37 15.12
C ALA A 49 -11.35 -1.82 13.68
N LEU A 50 -12.12 -0.75 13.42
CA LEU A 50 -12.13 -0.08 12.12
C LEU A 50 -10.80 0.60 11.81
N VAL A 51 -10.22 1.29 12.80
CA VAL A 51 -8.89 1.91 12.64
C VAL A 51 -7.82 0.84 12.45
N GLN A 52 -7.86 -0.27 13.21
CA GLN A 52 -6.91 -1.37 13.02
C GLN A 52 -7.00 -1.93 11.59
N ALA A 53 -8.21 -2.16 11.07
CA ALA A 53 -8.39 -2.58 9.68
C ALA A 53 -7.80 -1.56 8.69
N ALA A 54 -8.11 -0.27 8.88
CA ALA A 54 -7.59 0.81 8.04
C ALA A 54 -6.06 0.88 8.03
N THR A 55 -5.39 0.50 9.11
CA THR A 55 -3.91 0.47 9.17
C THR A 55 -3.26 -0.63 8.31
N LEU A 56 -4.05 -1.57 7.78
CA LEU A 56 -3.61 -2.58 6.81
C LEU A 56 -3.66 -2.08 5.35
N ALA A 57 -4.19 -0.87 5.14
CA ALA A 57 -4.18 -0.21 3.85
C ALA A 57 -2.76 -0.04 3.30
N ALA A 58 -2.63 0.03 1.98
CA ALA A 58 -1.34 0.30 1.36
C ALA A 58 -0.91 1.75 1.61
N SER A 59 0.40 1.95 1.81
CA SER A 59 1.03 3.27 1.84
C SER A 59 2.45 3.20 1.27
N GLY A 60 2.90 4.31 0.67
CA GLY A 60 4.27 4.46 0.15
C GLY A 60 5.30 4.13 1.22
N HIS A 61 6.27 3.27 0.90
CA HIS A 61 7.26 2.72 1.84
C HIS A 61 6.69 2.18 3.18
N ASN A 62 5.39 1.88 3.25
CA ASN A 62 4.69 1.56 4.49
C ASN A 62 4.87 2.65 5.58
N THR A 63 4.92 3.92 5.17
CA THR A 63 5.06 5.10 6.07
C THR A 63 3.85 5.30 6.97
N GLN A 64 2.66 4.85 6.52
CA GLN A 64 1.38 4.98 7.21
C GLN A 64 1.10 6.44 7.60
N PRO A 65 0.98 7.36 6.62
CA PRO A 65 1.06 8.80 6.85
C PRO A 65 -0.31 9.38 7.26
N TRP A 66 -0.98 8.74 8.22
CA TRP A 66 -2.33 9.07 8.65
C TRP A 66 -2.46 9.18 10.16
N ARG A 67 -3.38 10.03 10.60
CA ARG A 67 -3.86 10.14 11.98
C ARG A 67 -5.37 10.01 12.01
N PHE A 68 -5.87 9.14 12.88
CA PHE A 68 -7.31 8.93 13.03
C PHE A 68 -7.87 9.75 14.20
N VAL A 69 -8.97 10.46 13.92
CA VAL A 69 -9.75 11.23 14.89
C VAL A 69 -11.19 10.75 14.83
N SER A 70 -11.77 10.41 15.98
CA SER A 70 -13.17 9.99 16.07
C SER A 70 -14.04 11.09 16.63
N ARG A 71 -15.19 11.32 16.01
CA ARG A 71 -16.22 12.29 16.41
C ARG A 71 -17.59 11.62 16.29
N GLY A 72 -17.98 10.87 17.32
CA GLY A 72 -19.23 10.11 17.33
C GLY A 72 -19.26 9.05 16.23
N ARG A 73 -20.04 9.30 15.18
CA ARG A 73 -20.18 8.40 14.01
C ARG A 73 -19.27 8.74 12.83
N GLU A 74 -18.50 9.82 12.96
CA GLU A 74 -17.52 10.22 11.95
C GLU A 74 -16.10 9.80 12.38
N LEU A 75 -15.35 9.25 11.43
CA LEU A 75 -13.92 9.00 11.55
C LEU A 75 -13.17 9.84 10.52
N ILE A 76 -12.31 10.75 11.00
CA ILE A 76 -11.48 11.62 10.17
C ILE A 76 -10.08 11.00 10.09
N ILE A 77 -9.58 10.86 8.86
CA ILE A 77 -8.24 10.40 8.51
C ILE A 77 -7.45 11.63 8.05
N GLN A 78 -6.69 12.21 8.98
CA GLN A 78 -5.88 13.40 8.74
C GLN A 78 -4.49 13.00 8.19
N PRO A 79 -3.88 13.81 7.31
CA PRO A 79 -2.51 13.57 6.86
C PRO A 79 -1.50 13.75 8.00
N ASP A 80 -0.51 12.86 8.09
CA ASP A 80 0.63 13.02 8.99
C ASP A 80 1.86 13.47 8.21
N LEU A 81 2.03 14.79 8.06
CA LEU A 81 3.15 15.37 7.33
C LEU A 81 4.52 15.09 7.97
N SER A 82 4.59 14.63 9.23
CA SER A 82 5.87 14.18 9.82
C SER A 82 6.36 12.84 9.25
N ARG A 83 5.50 12.13 8.51
CA ARG A 83 5.78 10.84 7.86
C ARG A 83 5.86 10.95 6.33
N ARG A 84 5.84 12.16 5.79
CA ARG A 84 5.99 12.41 4.35
C ARG A 84 7.38 12.01 3.86
N THR A 85 7.49 11.77 2.56
CA THR A 85 8.72 11.33 1.88
C THR A 85 9.08 12.36 0.81
N PRO A 86 9.63 13.53 1.19
CA PRO A 86 9.72 14.69 0.32
C PRO A 86 10.66 14.51 -0.88
N VAL A 87 11.54 13.50 -0.89
CA VAL A 87 12.39 13.25 -2.05
C VAL A 87 11.65 12.44 -3.11
N VAL A 88 11.06 11.29 -2.75
CA VAL A 88 10.29 10.46 -3.70
C VAL A 88 8.90 11.01 -4.02
N ASP A 89 8.29 11.74 -3.08
CA ASP A 89 6.91 12.24 -3.12
C ASP A 89 6.86 13.75 -2.75
N PRO A 90 7.50 14.63 -3.54
CA PRO A 90 7.69 16.04 -3.19
C PRO A 90 6.38 16.84 -3.05
N ASP A 91 5.31 16.40 -3.74
CA ASP A 91 3.98 17.02 -3.74
C ASP A 91 2.97 16.27 -2.84
N ASP A 92 3.41 15.29 -2.05
CA ASP A 92 2.56 14.47 -1.18
C ASP A 92 1.48 13.66 -1.92
N HIS A 93 1.70 13.37 -3.21
CA HIS A 93 0.81 12.54 -4.03
C HIS A 93 0.54 11.18 -3.37
N HIS A 94 1.60 10.43 -3.04
CA HIS A 94 1.45 9.12 -2.42
C HIS A 94 0.88 9.18 -1.01
N LEU A 95 1.14 10.26 -0.29
CA LEU A 95 0.51 10.49 1.00
C LEU A 95 -1.03 10.52 0.85
N PHE A 96 -1.58 11.30 -0.09
CA PHE A 96 -3.03 11.38 -0.27
C PHE A 96 -3.63 10.12 -0.91
N VAL A 97 -2.92 9.44 -1.81
CA VAL A 97 -3.31 8.10 -2.27
C VAL A 97 -3.41 7.15 -1.07
N SER A 98 -2.46 7.19 -0.14
CA SER A 98 -2.46 6.34 1.07
C SER A 98 -3.67 6.63 1.97
N LEU A 99 -4.06 7.91 2.13
CA LEU A 99 -5.29 8.29 2.85
C LEU A 99 -6.54 7.71 2.20
N GLY A 100 -6.62 7.76 0.86
CA GLY A 100 -7.69 7.10 0.10
C GLY A 100 -7.74 5.61 0.35
N CYS A 101 -6.58 4.94 0.39
CA CYS A 101 -6.52 3.52 0.68
C CYS A 101 -7.05 3.19 2.08
N ALA A 102 -6.67 3.99 3.08
CA ALA A 102 -7.13 3.84 4.45
C ALA A 102 -8.65 4.04 4.56
N ALA A 103 -9.19 5.06 3.89
CA ALA A 103 -10.63 5.37 3.90
C ALA A 103 -11.47 4.23 3.32
N GLU A 104 -11.07 3.69 2.15
CA GLU A 104 -11.82 2.59 1.53
C GLU A 104 -11.69 1.29 2.33
N THR A 105 -10.50 0.99 2.87
CA THR A 105 -10.30 -0.17 3.75
C THR A 105 -11.19 -0.07 4.99
N LEU A 106 -11.31 1.13 5.57
CA LEU A 106 -12.19 1.39 6.71
C LEU A 106 -13.66 1.15 6.38
N LEU A 107 -14.14 1.68 5.25
CA LEU A 107 -15.51 1.48 4.77
C LEU A 107 -15.82 -0.01 4.56
N LEU A 108 -14.94 -0.74 3.89
CA LEU A 108 -15.09 -2.18 3.67
C LEU A 108 -15.11 -2.97 4.99
N ALA A 109 -14.22 -2.64 5.93
CA ALA A 109 -14.21 -3.26 7.25
C ALA A 109 -15.46 -2.94 8.09
N ALA A 110 -16.10 -1.78 7.86
CA ALA A 110 -17.34 -1.38 8.53
C ALA A 110 -18.52 -2.28 8.13
N THR A 111 -18.59 -2.69 6.85
CA THR A 111 -19.67 -3.58 6.36
C THR A 111 -19.70 -4.91 7.09
N GLY A 112 -18.53 -5.49 7.38
CA GLY A 112 -18.38 -6.72 8.19
C GLY A 112 -18.84 -6.60 9.64
N ARG A 113 -19.23 -5.39 10.07
CA ARG A 113 -19.63 -5.06 11.45
C ARG A 113 -21.02 -4.43 11.52
N GLY A 114 -21.80 -4.49 10.43
CA GLY A 114 -23.14 -3.91 10.39
C GLY A 114 -23.15 -2.39 10.31
N TRP A 115 -22.10 -1.79 9.73
CA TRP A 115 -22.02 -0.35 9.48
C TRP A 115 -21.77 -0.11 8.00
N SER A 116 -22.34 0.96 7.47
CA SER A 116 -22.08 1.45 6.12
C SER A 116 -21.91 2.96 6.14
N GLY A 117 -21.40 3.53 5.06
CA GLY A 117 -21.15 4.96 5.03
C GLY A 117 -20.49 5.42 3.75
N GLU A 118 -20.04 6.66 3.78
CA GLU A 118 -19.38 7.33 2.67
C GLU A 118 -18.11 8.04 3.14
N ALA A 119 -17.13 8.11 2.24
CA ALA A 119 -15.91 8.87 2.44
C ALA A 119 -15.99 10.18 1.65
N ARG A 120 -15.69 11.30 2.31
CA ARG A 120 -15.66 12.65 1.73
C ARG A 120 -14.31 13.30 1.99
N PHE A 121 -13.70 13.86 0.96
CA PHE A 121 -12.49 14.66 1.12
C PHE A 121 -12.84 16.02 1.73
N LEU A 122 -12.14 16.40 2.80
CA LEU A 122 -12.37 17.65 3.52
C LEU A 122 -11.42 18.78 3.08
N GLY A 123 -10.36 18.44 2.34
CA GLY A 123 -9.29 19.37 1.98
C GLY A 123 -7.92 18.85 2.42
N ALA A 124 -6.86 19.40 1.84
CA ALA A 124 -5.50 18.88 2.04
C ALA A 124 -5.04 18.95 3.51
N ALA A 125 -5.48 19.95 4.27
CA ALA A 125 -5.13 20.08 5.69
C ALA A 125 -5.95 19.17 6.61
N GLU A 126 -7.21 18.88 6.23
CA GLU A 126 -8.16 18.13 7.08
C GLU A 126 -8.18 16.63 6.76
N GLY A 127 -7.92 16.24 5.52
CA GLY A 127 -7.87 14.85 5.08
C GLY A 127 -9.23 14.31 4.61
N VAL A 128 -9.59 13.10 5.05
CA VAL A 128 -10.79 12.38 4.60
C VAL A 128 -11.70 12.07 5.78
N ALA A 129 -12.96 12.47 5.71
CA ALA A 129 -13.99 12.05 6.67
C ALA A 129 -14.70 10.80 6.18
N VAL A 130 -14.96 9.87 7.09
CA VAL A 130 -15.81 8.69 6.86
C VAL A 130 -16.99 8.75 7.81
N ASN A 131 -18.19 8.98 7.27
CA ASN A 131 -19.42 9.07 8.03
C ASN A 131 -20.14 7.72 8.03
N LEU A 132 -20.32 7.14 9.21
CA LEU A 132 -20.85 5.77 9.36
C LEU A 132 -22.23 5.76 10.00
N SER A 133 -23.12 4.93 9.48
CA SER A 133 -24.43 4.66 10.04
C SER A 133 -24.66 3.16 10.18
N PRO A 134 -25.52 2.72 11.11
CA PRO A 134 -25.88 1.31 11.21
C PRO A 134 -26.50 0.84 9.88
N GLY A 135 -25.92 -0.19 9.30
CA GLY A 135 -26.34 -0.78 8.02
C GLY A 135 -26.70 -2.25 8.22
N ARG A 136 -27.86 -2.66 7.69
CA ARG A 136 -28.33 -4.07 7.73
C ARG A 136 -27.88 -4.89 6.51
N GLN A 137 -27.02 -4.34 5.66
CA GLN A 137 -26.54 -5.03 4.47
C GLN A 137 -25.56 -6.14 4.84
N ALA A 138 -25.54 -7.19 4.01
CA ALA A 138 -24.51 -8.21 4.11
C ALA A 138 -23.12 -7.58 3.98
N PRO A 139 -22.09 -8.11 4.69
CA PRO A 139 -20.72 -7.66 4.53
C PRO A 139 -20.28 -7.64 3.07
N ASP A 140 -19.54 -6.61 2.66
CA ASP A 140 -18.89 -6.60 1.35
C ASP A 140 -17.91 -7.79 1.29
N PRO A 141 -17.96 -8.65 0.26
CA PRO A 141 -17.08 -9.80 0.13
C PRO A 141 -15.58 -9.46 0.23
N LEU A 142 -15.19 -8.23 -0.13
CA LEU A 142 -13.82 -7.75 -0.05
C LEU A 142 -13.32 -7.58 1.39
N CYS A 143 -14.21 -7.49 2.38
CA CYS A 143 -13.84 -7.38 3.79
C CYS A 143 -12.91 -8.53 4.23
N ALA A 144 -13.16 -9.75 3.75
CA ALA A 144 -12.35 -10.92 4.07
C ALA A 144 -10.95 -10.88 3.43
N ALA A 145 -10.76 -10.08 2.37
CA ALA A 145 -9.48 -9.94 1.68
C ALA A 145 -8.53 -8.95 2.38
N ILE A 146 -9.03 -8.07 3.26
CA ILE A 146 -8.23 -7.02 3.93
C ILE A 146 -7.03 -7.62 4.67
N ALA A 147 -7.27 -8.69 5.43
CA ALA A 147 -6.26 -9.39 6.22
C ALA A 147 -5.25 -10.21 5.37
N ARG A 148 -5.56 -10.45 4.08
CA ARG A 148 -4.73 -11.29 3.20
C ARG A 148 -3.94 -10.49 2.17
N ARG A 149 -4.30 -9.22 1.97
CA ARG A 149 -3.70 -8.36 0.94
C ARG A 149 -2.27 -8.01 1.35
N ALA A 150 -1.31 -8.39 0.51
CA ALA A 150 0.09 -8.05 0.67
C ALA A 150 0.68 -7.59 -0.66
N SER A 151 1.69 -6.70 -0.60
CA SER A 151 2.53 -6.39 -1.75
C SER A 151 3.61 -7.46 -1.87
N THR A 152 3.63 -8.17 -3.00
CA THR A 152 4.52 -9.32 -3.23
C THR A 152 5.63 -8.90 -4.17
N ARG A 153 6.89 -8.88 -3.69
CA ARG A 153 8.07 -8.52 -4.47
C ARG A 153 8.94 -9.74 -4.75
N ALA A 154 8.32 -10.77 -5.31
CA ALA A 154 8.97 -12.02 -5.70
C ALA A 154 8.88 -12.19 -7.22
N ASP A 155 9.54 -13.22 -7.74
CA ASP A 155 9.28 -13.64 -9.12
C ASP A 155 7.83 -14.15 -9.23
N TYR A 156 7.26 -13.92 -10.40
CA TYR A 156 5.84 -14.12 -10.69
C TYR A 156 5.64 -15.34 -11.58
N ASP A 157 4.41 -15.87 -11.60
CA ASP A 157 4.03 -16.88 -12.57
C ASP A 157 3.57 -16.18 -13.87
N PRO A 158 4.14 -16.52 -15.04
CA PRO A 158 3.73 -15.94 -16.32
C PRO A 158 2.36 -16.42 -16.81
N ARG A 159 1.67 -17.32 -16.08
CA ARG A 159 0.32 -17.78 -16.45
C ARG A 159 -0.64 -16.60 -16.62
N PRO A 160 -1.33 -16.48 -17.78
CA PRO A 160 -2.29 -15.41 -18.01
C PRO A 160 -3.42 -15.40 -16.97
N VAL A 161 -3.88 -14.20 -16.62
CA VAL A 161 -5.07 -14.03 -15.77
C VAL A 161 -6.32 -14.40 -16.58
N ALA A 162 -7.17 -15.26 -16.01
CA ALA A 162 -8.41 -15.67 -16.65
C ALA A 162 -9.33 -14.47 -16.96
N ILE A 163 -10.03 -14.51 -18.11
CA ILE A 163 -10.92 -13.43 -18.56
C ILE A 163 -11.97 -13.01 -17.50
N PRO A 164 -12.64 -13.93 -16.78
CA PRO A 164 -13.57 -13.54 -15.71
C PRO A 164 -12.90 -12.71 -14.60
N SER A 165 -11.67 -13.06 -14.23
CA SER A 165 -10.87 -12.33 -13.25
C SER A 165 -10.50 -10.93 -13.76
N LEU A 166 -10.10 -10.80 -15.03
CA LEU A 166 -9.83 -9.48 -15.64
C LEU A 166 -11.08 -8.59 -15.66
N ARG A 167 -12.26 -9.16 -15.95
CA ARG A 167 -13.53 -8.40 -15.90
C ARG A 167 -13.87 -7.94 -14.48
N ALA A 168 -13.69 -8.80 -13.48
CA ALA A 168 -13.90 -8.44 -12.08
C ALA A 168 -12.94 -7.33 -11.63
N LEU A 169 -11.67 -7.41 -12.05
CA LEU A 169 -10.67 -6.36 -11.80
C LEU A 169 -11.05 -5.04 -12.49
N ALA A 170 -11.45 -5.06 -13.76
CA ALA A 170 -11.86 -3.87 -14.49
C ALA A 170 -13.05 -3.16 -13.83
N ALA A 171 -14.02 -3.92 -13.30
CA ALA A 171 -15.19 -3.38 -12.62
C ALA A 171 -14.90 -2.80 -11.21
N SER A 172 -13.73 -3.07 -10.63
CA SER A 172 -13.42 -2.73 -9.23
C SER A 172 -13.09 -1.25 -8.98
N ALA A 173 -12.62 -0.51 -10.00
CA ALA A 173 -12.12 0.85 -9.83
C ALA A 173 -13.21 1.92 -9.57
N GLY A 174 -14.49 1.57 -9.76
CA GLY A 174 -15.61 2.50 -9.61
C GLY A 174 -15.69 3.54 -10.74
N PRO A 175 -16.66 4.48 -10.68
CA PRO A 175 -16.98 5.35 -11.82
C PRO A 175 -16.05 6.56 -12.00
N HIS A 176 -15.29 6.95 -10.97
CA HIS A 176 -14.53 8.21 -10.97
C HIS A 176 -13.05 8.06 -11.33
N VAL A 177 -12.53 6.83 -11.40
CA VAL A 177 -11.13 6.54 -11.70
C VAL A 177 -11.08 5.62 -12.91
N ALA A 178 -10.39 6.04 -13.97
CA ALA A 178 -10.23 5.20 -15.14
C ALA A 178 -9.14 4.13 -14.88
N LEU A 179 -9.44 2.87 -15.19
CA LEU A 179 -8.51 1.75 -15.03
C LEU A 179 -8.16 1.18 -16.41
N SER A 180 -6.87 1.15 -16.73
CA SER A 180 -6.34 0.49 -17.93
C SER A 180 -5.61 -0.79 -17.54
N LEU A 181 -6.10 -1.94 -18.00
CA LEU A 181 -5.43 -3.22 -17.87
C LEU A 181 -4.58 -3.49 -19.12
N ILE A 182 -3.31 -3.81 -18.92
CA ILE A 182 -2.32 -4.08 -19.96
C ILE A 182 -1.87 -5.53 -19.78
N THR A 183 -2.16 -6.38 -20.74
CA THR A 183 -1.80 -7.81 -20.71
C THR A 183 -1.01 -8.25 -21.94
N ASP A 184 -0.91 -7.41 -22.97
CA ASP A 184 -0.14 -7.71 -24.17
C ASP A 184 1.35 -7.41 -23.96
N ARG A 185 2.19 -8.31 -24.47
CA ARG A 185 3.65 -8.25 -24.28
C ARG A 185 4.28 -6.95 -24.82
N PRO A 186 3.93 -6.45 -26.03
CA PRO A 186 4.54 -5.21 -26.54
C PRO A 186 4.28 -3.99 -25.66
N ARG A 187 3.05 -3.81 -25.13
CA ARG A 187 2.76 -2.71 -24.20
C ARG A 187 3.37 -2.93 -22.82
N LEU A 188 3.47 -4.17 -22.33
CA LEU A 188 4.19 -4.47 -21.10
C LEU A 188 5.69 -4.16 -21.23
N ASP A 189 6.30 -4.44 -22.37
CA ASP A 189 7.71 -4.13 -22.64
C ASP A 189 7.94 -2.61 -22.68
N ALA A 190 7.06 -1.87 -23.37
CA ALA A 190 7.11 -0.40 -23.39
C ALA A 190 6.92 0.19 -21.98
N LEU A 191 6.02 -0.37 -21.17
CA LEU A 191 5.83 0.03 -19.78
C LEU A 191 7.06 -0.30 -18.93
N THR A 192 7.68 -1.46 -19.15
CA THR A 192 8.89 -1.89 -18.45
C THR A 192 10.04 -0.91 -18.68
N ALA A 193 10.25 -0.49 -19.92
CA ALA A 193 11.27 0.51 -20.26
C ALA A 193 11.05 1.82 -19.51
N LEU A 194 9.80 2.32 -19.43
CA LEU A 194 9.47 3.54 -18.68
C LEU A 194 9.71 3.40 -17.17
N ILE A 195 9.45 2.21 -16.61
CA ILE A 195 9.71 1.93 -15.19
C ILE A 195 11.21 1.93 -14.92
N ILE A 196 12.00 1.26 -15.77
CA ILE A 196 13.46 1.23 -15.65
C ILE A 196 14.05 2.64 -15.79
N ASP A 197 13.64 3.41 -16.78
CA ASP A 197 14.17 4.77 -16.94
C ASP A 197 13.85 5.68 -15.74
N GLY A 198 12.69 5.50 -15.09
CA GLY A 198 12.34 6.19 -13.86
C GLY A 198 13.17 5.72 -12.66
N ASP A 199 13.32 4.41 -12.53
CA ASP A 199 14.11 3.79 -11.46
C ASP A 199 15.58 4.22 -11.54
N ASP A 200 16.18 4.25 -12.73
CA ASP A 200 17.55 4.70 -12.96
C ASP A 200 17.80 6.12 -12.43
N VAL A 201 16.84 7.04 -12.66
CA VAL A 201 16.94 8.42 -12.16
C VAL A 201 16.88 8.47 -10.63
N GLN A 202 16.01 7.68 -10.01
CA GLN A 202 15.87 7.64 -8.55
C GLN A 202 17.08 6.98 -7.89
N VAL A 203 17.50 5.82 -8.39
CA VAL A 203 18.64 5.06 -7.86
C VAL A 203 19.94 5.84 -8.01
N ALA A 204 20.06 6.69 -9.04
CA ALA A 204 21.20 7.59 -9.18
C ALA A 204 21.21 8.76 -8.18
N ASP A 205 20.08 9.12 -7.56
CA ASP A 205 19.98 10.24 -6.61
C ASP A 205 20.38 9.83 -5.18
N PRO A 206 21.47 10.37 -4.61
CA PRO A 206 21.86 10.09 -3.24
C PRO A 206 20.82 10.52 -2.20
N ALA A 207 20.02 11.55 -2.47
CA ALA A 207 18.95 11.98 -1.56
C ALA A 207 17.85 10.93 -1.48
N PHE A 208 17.43 10.38 -2.62
CA PHE A 208 16.45 9.30 -2.69
C PHE A 208 16.93 8.06 -1.94
N ARG A 209 18.18 7.65 -2.19
CA ARG A 209 18.78 6.48 -1.52
C ARG A 209 18.81 6.63 0.00
N ARG A 210 19.16 7.81 0.52
CA ARG A 210 19.13 8.10 1.95
C ARG A 210 17.72 8.05 2.54
N GLU A 211 16.74 8.63 1.84
CA GLU A 211 15.34 8.59 2.24
C GLU A 211 14.79 7.15 2.27
N LEU A 212 15.04 6.37 1.21
CA LEU A 212 14.65 4.97 1.14
C LEU A 212 15.30 4.14 2.25
N ALA A 213 16.60 4.30 2.49
CA ALA A 213 17.31 3.62 3.57
C ALA A 213 16.75 3.99 4.96
N ALA A 214 16.25 5.21 5.15
CA ALA A 214 15.58 5.63 6.40
C ALA A 214 14.25 4.89 6.62
N TRP A 215 13.59 4.43 5.57
CA TRP A 215 12.35 3.66 5.63
C TRP A 215 12.53 2.14 5.57
N ILE A 216 13.74 1.64 5.32
CA ILE A 216 14.06 0.22 5.47
C ILE A 216 14.29 -0.09 6.95
N ARG A 217 13.71 -1.20 7.40
CA ARG A 217 13.99 -1.84 8.69
C ARG A 217 14.89 -3.03 8.39
N PHE A 218 16.13 -3.01 8.91
CA PHE A 218 17.14 -3.99 8.51
C PHE A 218 17.10 -5.28 9.33
N ASP A 219 16.49 -5.24 10.52
CA ASP A 219 16.30 -6.41 11.37
C ASP A 219 14.88 -6.48 11.98
N ALA A 220 14.57 -7.63 12.57
CA ALA A 220 13.26 -7.92 13.15
C ALA A 220 12.94 -7.05 14.37
N ALA A 221 13.94 -6.70 15.20
CA ALA A 221 13.73 -5.88 16.38
C ALA A 221 13.37 -4.44 16.00
N GLU A 222 14.05 -3.87 15.01
CA GLU A 222 13.74 -2.56 14.43
C GLU A 222 12.34 -2.56 13.80
N ALA A 223 12.00 -3.60 13.04
CA ALA A 223 10.68 -3.75 12.42
C ALA A 223 9.55 -3.83 13.48
N LEU A 224 9.75 -4.59 14.56
CA LEU A 224 8.80 -4.72 15.67
C LEU A 224 8.65 -3.44 16.50
N ALA A 225 9.77 -2.73 16.73
CA ALA A 225 9.78 -1.50 17.51
C ALA A 225 9.09 -0.35 16.76
N ARG A 226 9.32 -0.24 15.45
CA ARG A 226 8.79 0.86 14.61
C ARG A 226 7.41 0.56 14.05
N ARG A 227 7.13 -0.70 13.68
CA ARG A 227 5.86 -1.17 13.07
C ARG A 227 5.47 -0.39 11.80
N ASP A 228 6.47 0.16 11.13
CA ASP A 228 6.38 0.89 9.88
C ASP A 228 7.62 0.62 9.02
N GLY A 229 7.64 1.17 7.81
CA GLY A 229 8.75 0.95 6.90
C GLY A 229 8.70 -0.43 6.23
N LEU A 230 9.69 -0.67 5.38
CA LEU A 230 9.87 -1.92 4.65
C LEU A 230 10.85 -2.81 5.40
N PHE A 231 10.42 -3.99 5.84
CA PHE A 231 11.36 -4.95 6.38
C PHE A 231 12.22 -5.53 5.25
N SER A 232 13.54 -5.47 5.38
CA SER A 232 14.51 -5.92 4.37
C SER A 232 14.25 -7.35 3.88
N ARG A 233 13.86 -8.25 4.80
CA ARG A 233 13.53 -9.65 4.49
C ARG A 233 12.33 -9.80 3.56
N SER A 234 11.40 -8.85 3.56
CA SER A 234 10.26 -8.83 2.63
C SER A 234 10.66 -8.54 1.18
N SER A 235 11.91 -8.13 0.96
CA SER A 235 12.51 -7.91 -0.35
C SER A 235 13.60 -8.95 -0.68
N GLY A 236 13.68 -10.05 0.08
CA GLY A 236 14.67 -11.10 -0.10
C GLY A 236 16.06 -10.79 0.45
N SER A 237 16.26 -9.62 1.06
CA SER A 237 17.55 -9.24 1.67
C SER A 237 17.71 -9.89 3.06
N PRO A 238 18.94 -10.27 3.46
CA PRO A 238 19.18 -10.81 4.79
C PRO A 238 18.89 -9.78 5.88
N ALA A 239 18.49 -10.27 7.06
CA ALA A 239 18.36 -9.42 8.24
C ALA A 239 19.75 -9.11 8.81
N LEU A 240 20.07 -7.83 8.96
CA LEU A 240 21.38 -7.34 9.38
C LEU A 240 21.22 -6.18 10.36
N PRO A 241 22.15 -5.98 11.31
CA PRO A 241 22.15 -4.76 12.13
C PRO A 241 22.19 -3.51 11.26
N ARG A 242 21.44 -2.46 11.63
CA ARG A 242 21.24 -1.25 10.80
C ARG A 242 22.52 -0.66 10.22
N TRP A 243 23.61 -0.56 11.00
CA TRP A 243 24.88 0.02 10.52
C TRP A 243 25.52 -0.78 9.37
N LEU A 244 25.35 -2.10 9.37
CA LEU A 244 25.85 -3.00 8.34
C LEU A 244 24.86 -3.07 7.18
N GLY A 245 23.56 -3.17 7.50
CA GLY A 245 22.48 -3.16 6.53
C GLY A 245 22.49 -1.91 5.63
N SER A 246 22.70 -0.72 6.21
CA SER A 246 22.77 0.53 5.44
C SER A 246 23.98 0.57 4.50
N ARG A 247 25.16 0.09 4.95
CA ARG A 247 26.36 0.00 4.10
C ARG A 247 26.18 -1.00 2.97
N MET A 248 25.62 -2.16 3.26
CA MET A 248 25.34 -3.18 2.25
C MET A 248 24.28 -2.72 1.27
N PHE A 249 23.26 -1.99 1.74
CA PHE A 249 22.27 -1.34 0.87
C PHE A 249 22.95 -0.37 -0.10
N ASP A 250 23.87 0.47 0.37
CA ASP A 250 24.58 1.40 -0.51
C ASP A 250 25.46 0.70 -1.56
N LEU A 251 25.95 -0.50 -1.27
CA LEU A 251 26.74 -1.28 -2.23
C LEU A 251 25.87 -2.10 -3.20
N ALA A 252 24.75 -2.65 -2.73
CA ALA A 252 23.90 -3.56 -3.50
C ALA A 252 22.80 -2.83 -4.30
N PHE A 253 22.36 -1.66 -3.83
CA PHE A 253 21.33 -0.86 -4.48
C PHE A 253 21.93 -0.03 -5.62
N THR A 254 22.09 -0.69 -6.77
CA THR A 254 22.73 -0.14 -7.98
C THR A 254 21.72 -0.03 -9.11
N VAL A 255 21.92 0.95 -9.99
CA VAL A 255 21.08 1.22 -11.18
C VAL A 255 20.86 -0.06 -11.99
N LYS A 256 21.96 -0.71 -12.40
CA LYS A 256 21.90 -1.96 -13.16
C LYS A 256 21.17 -3.09 -12.39
N GLY A 257 21.45 -3.24 -11.10
CA GLY A 257 20.87 -4.32 -10.30
C GLY A 257 19.34 -4.21 -10.15
N GLU A 258 18.83 -3.00 -9.96
CA GLU A 258 17.38 -2.77 -9.84
C GLU A 258 16.70 -2.82 -11.22
N ALA A 259 17.32 -2.29 -12.27
CA ALA A 259 16.85 -2.45 -13.65
C ALA A 259 16.72 -3.94 -14.06
N ASP A 260 17.75 -4.75 -13.81
CA ASP A 260 17.74 -6.20 -14.09
C ASP A 260 16.62 -6.91 -13.30
N LYS A 261 16.36 -6.48 -12.05
CA LYS A 261 15.30 -7.02 -11.22
C LYS A 261 13.91 -6.66 -11.74
N ILE A 262 13.68 -5.40 -12.11
CA ILE A 262 12.43 -4.93 -12.71
C ILE A 262 12.16 -5.69 -14.02
N ALA A 263 13.19 -5.82 -14.88
CA ALA A 263 13.07 -6.56 -16.13
C ALA A 263 12.66 -8.02 -15.90
N ARG A 264 13.28 -8.72 -14.94
CA ARG A 264 12.90 -10.11 -14.60
C ARG A 264 11.47 -10.21 -14.06
N GLN A 265 11.05 -9.32 -13.18
CA GLN A 265 9.70 -9.31 -12.63
C GLN A 265 8.65 -9.02 -13.70
N MET A 266 8.94 -8.05 -14.58
CA MET A 266 8.06 -7.69 -15.69
C MET A 266 8.03 -8.72 -16.81
N ALA A 267 9.09 -9.50 -17.02
CA ALA A 267 9.08 -10.61 -17.97
C ALA A 267 8.07 -11.69 -17.56
N ASN A 268 7.93 -11.92 -16.25
CA ASN A 268 7.05 -12.94 -15.68
C ASN A 268 5.69 -12.40 -15.21
N THR A 269 5.36 -11.13 -15.48
CA THR A 269 4.06 -10.59 -15.10
C THR A 269 2.94 -11.06 -16.03
N ALA A 270 1.78 -11.37 -15.44
CA ALA A 270 0.56 -11.67 -16.20
C ALA A 270 -0.17 -10.40 -16.68
N GLY A 271 0.17 -9.23 -16.12
CA GLY A 271 -0.37 -7.95 -16.57
C GLY A 271 -0.03 -6.76 -15.65
N ALA A 272 -0.39 -5.57 -16.12
CA ALA A 272 -0.30 -4.32 -15.38
C ALA A 272 -1.65 -3.59 -15.36
N ALA A 273 -1.85 -2.78 -14.33
CA ALA A 273 -3.02 -1.96 -14.08
C ALA A 273 -2.58 -0.52 -13.89
N VAL A 274 -3.12 0.39 -14.70
CA VAL A 274 -2.83 1.83 -14.62
C VAL A 274 -4.10 2.57 -14.22
N PHE A 275 -4.06 3.26 -13.08
CA PHE A 275 -5.19 4.03 -12.55
C PHE A 275 -5.04 5.48 -12.91
N THR A 276 -5.99 6.10 -13.62
CA THR A 276 -5.99 7.53 -13.95
C THR A 276 -7.06 8.26 -13.14
N GLY A 277 -6.61 9.13 -12.23
CA GLY A 277 -7.49 9.96 -11.40
C GLY A 277 -8.26 11.03 -12.19
N PRO A 278 -9.38 11.54 -11.62
CA PRO A 278 -10.21 12.55 -12.27
C PRO A 278 -9.52 13.92 -12.38
N SER A 279 -8.68 14.24 -11.41
CA SER A 279 -7.90 15.47 -11.27
C SER A 279 -6.49 15.13 -10.80
N ASP A 280 -5.57 16.08 -10.97
CA ASP A 280 -4.20 15.98 -10.47
C ASP A 280 -4.05 16.88 -9.24
N ASP A 281 -4.80 16.53 -8.21
CA ASP A 281 -4.88 17.24 -6.93
C ASP A 281 -5.16 16.24 -5.79
N PRO A 282 -5.02 16.64 -4.52
CA PRO A 282 -5.27 15.75 -3.38
C PRO A 282 -6.62 15.02 -3.40
N ALA A 283 -7.68 15.63 -3.95
CA ALA A 283 -8.98 14.98 -4.05
C ALA A 283 -8.96 13.83 -5.07
N GLY A 284 -8.36 14.07 -6.24
CA GLY A 284 -8.15 13.05 -7.28
C GLY A 284 -7.26 11.92 -6.80
N TRP A 285 -6.20 12.22 -6.06
CA TRP A 285 -5.26 11.23 -5.51
C TRP A 285 -5.93 10.35 -4.45
N VAL A 286 -6.75 10.93 -3.56
CA VAL A 286 -7.59 10.16 -2.62
C VAL A 286 -8.54 9.24 -3.38
N ALA A 287 -9.18 9.72 -4.47
CA ALA A 287 -10.07 8.88 -5.28
C ALA A 287 -9.32 7.68 -5.89
N VAL A 288 -8.10 7.89 -6.38
CA VAL A 288 -7.24 6.80 -6.89
C VAL A 288 -6.91 5.79 -5.80
N GLY A 289 -6.55 6.23 -4.58
CA GLY A 289 -6.28 5.31 -3.46
C GLY A 289 -7.47 4.45 -3.07
N ARG A 290 -8.67 5.01 -3.11
CA ARG A 290 -9.92 4.26 -2.88
C ARG A 290 -10.16 3.21 -3.98
N ALA A 291 -10.09 3.61 -5.24
CA ALA A 291 -10.25 2.71 -6.38
C ALA A 291 -9.21 1.57 -6.37
N PHE A 292 -7.96 1.91 -6.07
CA PHE A 292 -6.87 0.95 -5.92
C PHE A 292 -7.17 -0.07 -4.82
N THR A 293 -7.69 0.35 -3.67
CA THR A 293 -7.98 -0.56 -2.57
C THR A 293 -9.00 -1.62 -2.97
N ARG A 294 -10.08 -1.23 -3.65
CA ARG A 294 -11.06 -2.18 -4.19
C ARG A 294 -10.40 -3.16 -5.16
N PHE A 295 -9.60 -2.64 -6.10
CA PHE A 295 -8.85 -3.48 -7.05
C PHE A 295 -7.94 -4.49 -6.34
N ALA A 296 -7.16 -4.03 -5.37
CA ALA A 296 -6.19 -4.86 -4.67
C ALA A 296 -6.86 -5.96 -3.84
N LEU A 297 -7.99 -5.65 -3.22
CA LEU A 297 -8.77 -6.63 -2.47
C LEU A 297 -9.49 -7.62 -3.41
N THR A 298 -9.99 -7.16 -4.56
CA THR A 298 -10.54 -8.06 -5.60
C THR A 298 -9.47 -9.00 -6.12
N ALA A 299 -8.29 -8.50 -6.46
CA ALA A 299 -7.14 -9.32 -6.87
C ALA A 299 -6.78 -10.36 -5.80
N THR A 300 -6.71 -9.93 -4.54
CA THR A 300 -6.43 -10.80 -3.40
C THR A 300 -7.51 -11.89 -3.22
N ALA A 301 -8.78 -11.55 -3.39
CA ALA A 301 -9.89 -12.50 -3.30
C ALA A 301 -9.84 -13.54 -4.43
N LEU A 302 -9.32 -13.17 -5.60
CA LEU A 302 -9.09 -14.04 -6.75
C LEU A 302 -7.78 -14.84 -6.68
N GLY A 303 -7.00 -14.70 -5.60
CA GLY A 303 -5.71 -15.39 -5.43
C GLY A 303 -4.54 -14.74 -6.19
N LEU A 304 -4.73 -13.55 -6.75
CA LEU A 304 -3.68 -12.82 -7.47
C LEU A 304 -2.74 -12.06 -6.51
N LYS A 305 -1.50 -11.87 -6.93
CA LYS A 305 -0.46 -11.12 -6.23
C LYS A 305 -0.17 -9.82 -6.96
N LEU A 306 0.09 -8.76 -6.20
CA LEU A 306 0.33 -7.41 -6.72
C LEU A 306 1.64 -6.81 -6.19
N ALA A 307 2.28 -5.98 -7.01
CA ALA A 307 3.30 -5.01 -6.59
C ALA A 307 3.07 -3.64 -7.22
N PHE A 308 3.57 -2.60 -6.53
CA PHE A 308 3.60 -1.23 -7.02
C PHE A 308 4.88 -0.99 -7.82
N LEU A 309 4.77 -0.31 -8.96
CA LEU A 309 5.88 0.17 -9.77
C LEU A 309 5.63 1.65 -10.11
N ASN A 310 5.80 2.52 -9.12
CA ASN A 310 5.42 3.94 -9.21
C ASN A 310 6.53 4.85 -9.76
N GLN A 311 7.71 4.30 -10.08
CA GLN A 311 8.85 5.09 -10.56
C GLN A 311 8.53 6.01 -11.75
N PRO A 312 7.73 5.60 -12.76
CA PRO A 312 7.37 6.49 -13.88
C PRO A 312 6.61 7.75 -13.48
N VAL A 313 5.86 7.71 -12.37
CA VAL A 313 5.01 8.84 -11.93
C VAL A 313 5.71 9.72 -10.89
N GLU A 314 6.74 9.16 -10.25
CA GLU A 314 7.60 9.85 -9.29
C GLU A 314 8.65 10.75 -9.97
N VAL A 315 9.04 10.47 -11.22
CA VAL A 315 10.11 11.21 -11.92
C VAL A 315 9.57 12.30 -12.85
N TRP A 316 9.95 13.55 -12.57
CA TRP A 316 9.55 14.76 -13.33
C TRP A 316 9.87 14.70 -14.85
N ARG A 317 10.94 14.02 -15.28
CA ARG A 317 11.38 14.02 -16.69
C ARG A 317 10.40 13.38 -17.69
N PHE A 318 9.53 12.47 -17.25
CA PHE A 318 8.48 11.90 -18.12
C PHE A 318 7.28 12.82 -18.33
N GLN A 319 7.26 13.97 -17.66
CA GLN A 319 6.18 14.95 -17.75
C GLN A 319 6.33 15.86 -18.99
N GLY A 320 7.54 15.97 -19.57
CA GLY A 320 7.85 16.91 -20.66
C GLY A 320 8.06 16.31 -22.06
N ARG A 321 8.38 15.01 -22.21
CA ARG A 321 8.77 14.41 -23.50
C ARG A 321 7.68 13.53 -24.12
N GLY A 322 6.53 14.08 -24.52
CA GLY A 322 5.56 13.44 -25.43
C GLY A 322 4.89 12.11 -25.00
N CYS A 323 5.46 11.38 -24.04
CA CYS A 323 4.95 10.21 -23.38
C CYS A 323 4.17 10.70 -22.16
N ARG A 324 2.92 11.11 -22.37
CA ARG A 324 2.04 11.74 -21.38
C ARG A 324 1.61 10.76 -20.28
N ILE A 325 2.53 10.25 -19.47
CA ILE A 325 2.19 9.68 -18.16
C ILE A 325 2.02 10.85 -17.21
N HIS A 326 0.80 11.39 -17.16
CA HIS A 326 0.45 12.43 -16.18
C HIS A 326 0.44 11.82 -14.77
N ARG A 327 0.76 12.62 -13.73
CA ARG A 327 0.72 12.23 -12.30
C ARG A 327 -0.60 11.65 -11.82
N ARG A 328 -1.65 11.78 -12.64
CA ARG A 328 -2.92 11.05 -12.49
C ARG A 328 -2.75 9.52 -12.48
N ARG A 329 -1.61 8.97 -12.92
CA ARG A 329 -1.39 7.54 -13.15
C ARG A 329 -0.71 6.85 -11.95
N ASN A 330 -1.26 5.74 -11.46
CA ASN A 330 -0.52 4.78 -10.62
C ASN A 330 -0.37 3.48 -11.39
N VAL A 331 0.85 2.93 -11.44
CA VAL A 331 1.14 1.68 -12.17
C VAL A 331 1.31 0.55 -11.16
N LEU A 332 0.48 -0.47 -11.32
CA LEU A 332 0.51 -1.70 -10.56
C LEU A 332 0.72 -2.87 -11.48
N VAL A 333 1.37 -3.90 -10.97
CA VAL A 333 1.65 -5.11 -11.71
C VAL A 333 1.03 -6.28 -10.97
N SER A 334 0.31 -7.13 -11.70
CA SER A 334 -0.44 -8.26 -11.18
C SER A 334 0.01 -9.55 -11.83
N SER A 335 0.19 -10.59 -11.03
CA SER A 335 0.40 -11.95 -11.52
C SER A 335 -0.28 -12.99 -10.62
N THR A 336 -0.56 -14.15 -11.21
CA THR A 336 -0.97 -15.37 -10.51
C THR A 336 0.24 -15.97 -9.77
N GLY A 337 0.00 -16.58 -8.61
CA GLY A 337 1.00 -17.38 -7.89
C GLY A 337 0.70 -18.87 -8.05
#